data_AF-A0A6N7QXG5-F1
#
_entry.id   AF-A0A6N7QXG5-F1
#
_cell.length_a   1.000
_cell.length_b   1.000
_cell.length_c   1.000
_cell.angle_alpha   90.00
_cell.angle_beta   90.00
_cell.angle_gamma   90.00
#
_symmetry.space_group_name_H-M   'P 1'
#
loop_
_entity.id
_entity.type
_entity.pdbx_description
1 polymer ?
#
loop_
_entity_poly.entity_id
_entity_poly.type
_entity_poly.pdbx_seq_one_letter_code
_entity_poly.pdbx_strand_id
1 'polypeptide(L)'
;MSWKAVEMQVALPRTQDAGKIQDQMQQQGRIDQNQLAQSMAKEDLRRRKQVLEQEASQQLKNNKQKRDSHFQEVSEDKKKEKQHQQQYKHPYLGNKVDFSG
;
A
#
# COMPACT_ATOMS: atom_id res chain seq x y z
N MET A 1 -8.73 -56.06 39.43
CA MET A 1 -9.73 -55.04 39.00
C MET A 1 -9.65 -53.82 39.94
N SER A 2 -8.72 -52.86 39.75
CA SER A 2 -8.73 -51.66 40.65
C SER A 2 -7.91 -50.42 40.21
N TRP A 3 -7.53 -50.24 38.94
CA TRP A 3 -6.71 -49.05 38.57
C TRP A 3 -7.35 -48.14 37.51
N LYS A 4 -8.43 -48.58 36.85
CA LYS A 4 -9.12 -47.76 35.82
C LYS A 4 -9.95 -46.60 36.37
N ALA A 5 -10.19 -46.54 37.69
CA ALA A 5 -11.07 -45.54 38.31
C ALA A 5 -10.33 -44.32 38.90
N VAL A 6 -9.02 -44.42 39.16
CA VAL A 6 -8.22 -43.33 39.74
C VAL A 6 -7.90 -42.26 38.69
N GLU A 7 -7.83 -42.64 37.42
CA GLU A 7 -7.52 -41.74 36.29
C GLU A 7 -8.69 -40.82 35.89
N MET A 8 -9.92 -41.13 36.33
CA MET A 8 -11.11 -40.34 36.00
C MET A 8 -11.32 -39.14 36.95
N GLN A 9 -10.65 -39.12 38.10
CA GLN A 9 -10.82 -38.08 39.12
C GLN A 9 -9.94 -36.83 38.86
N VAL A 10 -9.05 -36.88 37.85
CA VAL A 10 -8.39 -35.71 37.27
C VAL A 10 -8.95 -35.43 35.87
N ALA A 11 -10.26 -35.62 35.70
CA ALA A 11 -10.95 -35.04 34.55
C ALA A 11 -11.19 -33.56 34.85
N LEU A 12 -10.19 -32.71 34.59
CA LEU A 12 -10.47 -31.30 34.33
C LEU A 12 -11.59 -31.26 33.27
N PRO A 13 -12.66 -30.48 33.47
CA PRO A 13 -13.78 -30.44 32.55
C PRO A 13 -13.35 -29.79 31.24
N ARG A 14 -12.72 -30.58 30.35
CA ARG A 14 -12.28 -30.19 29.00
C ARG A 14 -13.40 -29.57 28.17
N THR A 15 -14.66 -29.82 28.54
CA THR A 15 -15.85 -29.21 27.94
C THR A 15 -16.01 -27.73 28.27
N GLN A 16 -15.68 -27.30 29.50
CA GLN A 16 -15.74 -25.88 29.89
C GLN A 16 -14.64 -25.09 29.18
N ASP A 17 -13.43 -25.66 29.07
CA ASP A 17 -12.32 -25.03 28.37
C ASP A 17 -12.57 -24.94 26.86
N ALA A 18 -13.18 -25.98 26.25
CA ALA A 18 -13.59 -25.94 24.85
C ALA A 18 -14.63 -24.83 24.57
N GLY A 19 -15.57 -24.59 25.49
CA GLY A 19 -16.54 -23.50 25.38
C GLY A 19 -15.90 -22.11 25.46
N LYS A 20 -14.92 -21.92 26.36
CA LYS A 20 -14.16 -20.66 26.46
C LYS A 20 -13.33 -20.38 25.21
N ILE A 21 -12.69 -21.40 24.65
CA ILE A 21 -11.91 -21.27 23.41
C ILE A 21 -12.84 -20.90 22.23
N GLN A 22 -14.03 -21.50 22.16
CA GLN A 22 -15.02 -21.17 21.14
C GLN A 22 -15.51 -19.72 21.28
N ASP A 23 -15.80 -19.26 22.49
CA ASP A 23 -16.22 -17.88 22.76
C ASP A 23 -15.10 -16.88 22.42
N GLN A 24 -13.86 -17.17 22.82
CA GLN A 24 -12.70 -16.35 22.47
C GLN A 24 -12.50 -16.25 20.95
N MET A 25 -12.67 -17.37 20.22
CA MET A 25 -12.57 -17.39 18.76
C MET A 25 -13.66 -16.52 18.10
N GLN A 26 -14.89 -16.55 18.63
CA GLN A 26 -15.98 -15.70 18.14
C GLN A 26 -15.74 -14.21 18.43
N GLN A 27 -15.23 -13.88 19.62
CA GLN A 27 -14.89 -12.50 19.98
C GLN A 27 -13.73 -11.96 19.14
N GLN A 28 -12.69 -12.77 18.93
CA GLN A 28 -11.54 -12.41 18.10
C GLN A 28 -11.96 -12.06 16.67
N GLY A 29 -12.81 -12.87 16.04
CA GLY A 29 -13.29 -12.59 14.68
C GLY A 29 -14.03 -11.25 14.56
N ARG A 30 -14.81 -10.86 15.59
CA ARG A 30 -15.48 -9.55 15.63
C ARG A 30 -14.50 -8.40 15.82
N ILE A 31 -13.48 -8.58 16.64
CA ILE A 31 -12.42 -7.59 16.88
C ILE A 31 -11.64 -7.35 15.59
N ASP A 32 -11.24 -8.42 14.91
CA ASP A 32 -10.47 -8.32 13.66
C ASP A 32 -11.25 -7.59 12.56
N GLN A 33 -12.54 -7.91 12.42
CA GLN A 33 -13.40 -7.22 11.45
C GLN A 33 -13.55 -5.72 11.78
N ASN A 34 -13.67 -5.36 13.06
CA ASN A 34 -13.74 -3.96 13.47
C ASN A 34 -12.42 -3.22 13.21
N GLN A 35 -11.28 -3.85 13.54
CA GLN A 35 -9.97 -3.28 13.27
C GLN A 35 -9.74 -3.07 11.77
N LEU A 36 -10.15 -4.02 10.93
CA LEU A 36 -10.09 -3.90 9.47
C LEU A 36 -10.98 -2.77 8.95
N ALA A 37 -12.21 -2.65 9.45
CA ALA A 37 -13.09 -1.55 9.07
C ALA A 37 -12.50 -0.18 9.46
N GLN A 38 -11.88 -0.08 10.64
CA GLN A 38 -11.22 1.15 11.09
C GLN A 38 -9.99 1.51 10.26
N SER A 39 -9.17 0.52 9.87
CA SER A 39 -8.00 0.78 9.02
C SER A 39 -8.43 1.25 7.63
N MET A 40 -9.42 0.58 7.02
CA MET A 40 -9.99 0.98 5.73
C MET A 40 -10.54 2.41 5.76
N ALA A 41 -11.31 2.77 6.80
CA ALA A 41 -11.84 4.12 6.94
C ALA A 41 -10.72 5.18 7.06
N LYS A 42 -9.63 4.87 7.78
CA LYS A 42 -8.46 5.76 7.87
C LYS A 42 -7.73 5.89 6.53
N GLU A 43 -7.57 4.80 5.79
CA GLU A 43 -6.96 4.81 4.46
C GLU A 43 -7.79 5.62 3.46
N ASP A 44 -9.11 5.47 3.46
CA ASP A 44 -10.01 6.25 2.62
C ASP A 44 -9.89 7.75 2.91
N LEU A 45 -9.83 8.14 4.18
CA LEU A 45 -9.63 9.54 4.56
C LEU A 45 -8.26 10.06 4.09
N ARG A 46 -7.20 9.25 4.19
CA ARG A 46 -5.86 9.63 3.69
C ARG A 46 -5.88 9.78 2.17
N ARG A 47 -6.50 8.85 1.46
CA ARG A 47 -6.64 8.87 -0.01
C ARG A 47 -7.40 10.11 -0.47
N ARG A 48 -8.52 10.45 0.18
CA ARG A 48 -9.29 11.68 -0.12
C ARG A 48 -8.46 12.94 0.09
N LYS A 49 -7.70 13.04 1.18
CA LYS A 49 -6.80 14.18 1.44
C LYS A 49 -5.72 14.28 0.36
N GLN A 50 -5.09 13.16 0.01
CA GLN A 50 -4.05 13.13 -1.01
C GLN A 50 -4.59 13.56 -2.38
N VAL A 51 -5.79 13.12 -2.78
CA VAL A 51 -6.42 13.55 -4.04
C VAL A 51 -6.64 15.07 -4.04
N LEU A 52 -7.16 15.63 -2.95
CA LEU A 52 -7.39 17.07 -2.83
C LEU A 52 -6.09 17.88 -2.92
N GLU A 53 -5.02 17.43 -2.26
CA GLU A 53 -3.69 18.05 -2.35
C GLU A 53 -3.10 17.95 -3.77
N GLN A 54 -3.28 16.81 -4.45
CA GLN A 54 -2.83 16.61 -5.82
C GLN A 54 -3.58 17.52 -6.80
N GLU A 55 -4.90 17.63 -6.69
CA GLU A 55 -5.72 18.53 -7.50
C GLU A 55 -5.31 20.00 -7.29
N ALA A 56 -5.12 20.43 -6.04
CA ALA A 56 -4.64 21.77 -5.73
C ALA A 56 -3.24 22.02 -6.33
N SER A 57 -2.32 21.07 -6.22
CA SER A 57 -0.98 21.15 -6.83
C SER A 57 -1.06 21.24 -8.36
N GLN A 58 -1.94 20.46 -8.98
CA GLN A 58 -2.12 20.44 -10.44
C GLN A 58 -2.73 21.75 -10.95
N GLN A 59 -3.71 22.33 -10.24
CA GLN A 59 -4.25 23.65 -10.56
C GLN A 59 -3.18 24.74 -10.47
N LEU A 60 -2.33 24.73 -9.44
CA LEU A 60 -1.23 25.68 -9.30
C LEU A 60 -0.18 25.55 -10.42
N LYS A 61 0.16 24.32 -10.84
CA LYS A 61 1.06 24.07 -11.97
C LYS A 61 0.48 24.58 -13.29
N ASN A 62 -0.79 24.31 -13.56
CA ASN A 62 -1.46 24.78 -14.78
C ASN A 62 -1.52 26.31 -14.85
N ASN A 63 -1.75 26.97 -13.70
CA ASN A 63 -1.79 28.43 -13.64
C ASN A 63 -0.40 29.08 -13.82
N LYS A 64 0.69 28.40 -13.42
CA LYS A 64 2.06 28.82 -13.75
C LYS A 64 2.39 28.63 -15.23
N GLN A 65 2.04 27.49 -15.82
CA GLN A 65 2.29 27.22 -17.24
C GLN A 65 1.58 28.22 -18.17
N LYS A 66 0.36 28.67 -17.82
CA LYS A 66 -0.35 29.73 -18.57
C LYS A 66 0.31 31.11 -18.47
N ARG A 67 1.10 31.38 -17.43
CA ARG A 67 1.84 32.65 -17.29
C ARG A 67 3.18 32.61 -18.03
N ASP A 68 3.86 31.47 -18.02
CA ASP A 68 5.15 31.31 -18.70
C ASP A 68 5.00 31.18 -20.23
N SER A 69 3.87 30.70 -20.75
CA SER A 69 3.64 30.55 -22.19
C SER A 69 3.50 31.87 -22.97
N HIS A 70 3.37 33.02 -22.30
CA HIS A 70 3.31 34.33 -22.98
C HIS A 70 4.68 35.01 -23.11
N PHE A 71 5.73 34.48 -22.48
CA PHE A 71 7.06 35.14 -22.43
C PHE A 71 8.17 34.39 -23.18
N GLN A 72 7.88 33.24 -23.79
CA GLN A 72 8.90 32.30 -24.26
C GLN A 72 8.78 31.93 -25.74
N GLU A 73 8.36 32.85 -26.61
CA GLU A 73 8.32 32.60 -28.06
C GLU A 73 9.61 33.03 -28.80
N VAL A 74 10.60 33.64 -28.13
CA VAL A 74 11.74 34.29 -28.83
C VAL A 74 13.11 33.61 -28.61
N SER A 75 13.21 32.43 -27.99
CA SER A 75 14.56 31.93 -27.58
C SER A 75 14.82 30.42 -27.60
N GLU A 76 14.03 29.60 -28.30
CA GLU A 76 14.16 28.12 -28.20
C GLU A 76 14.70 27.36 -29.42
N ASP A 77 15.22 28.02 -30.47
CA ASP A 77 15.75 27.29 -31.63
C ASP A 77 17.18 26.75 -31.50
N LYS A 78 17.90 26.99 -30.38
CA LYS A 78 19.33 26.62 -30.27
C LYS A 78 19.71 25.56 -29.23
N LYS A 79 18.77 24.94 -28.51
CA LYS A 79 19.10 24.00 -27.41
C LYS A 79 18.61 22.55 -27.56
N LYS A 80 17.87 22.20 -28.62
CA LYS A 80 17.25 20.87 -28.76
C LYS A 80 18.20 19.74 -29.18
N GLU A 81 19.40 20.01 -29.68
CA GLU A 81 20.25 18.95 -30.26
C GLU A 81 21.19 18.22 -29.28
N LYS A 82 21.42 18.71 -28.05
CA LYS A 82 22.47 18.15 -27.17
C LYS A 82 21.98 17.34 -25.96
N GLN A 83 20.67 17.18 -25.76
CA GLN A 83 20.13 16.54 -24.55
C GLN A 83 19.60 15.11 -24.75
N HIS A 84 19.65 14.55 -25.96
CA HIS A 84 19.09 13.22 -26.25
C HIS A 84 20.00 12.01 -25.92
N GLN A 85 21.16 12.21 -25.28
CA GLN A 85 22.11 11.11 -25.00
C GLN A 85 22.40 10.86 -23.51
N GLN A 86 21.51 11.23 -22.60
CA GLN A 86 21.57 10.66 -21.24
C GLN A 86 20.76 9.37 -21.22
N GLN A 87 21.42 8.25 -21.53
CA GLN A 87 20.81 6.92 -21.40
C GLN A 87 20.56 6.62 -19.92
N TYR A 88 19.31 6.74 -19.50
CA TYR A 88 18.87 6.30 -18.17
C TYR A 88 18.95 4.76 -18.11
N LYS A 89 19.77 4.23 -17.19
CA LYS A 89 19.81 2.79 -16.91
C LYS A 89 18.52 2.39 -16.21
N HIS A 90 17.69 1.59 -16.89
CA HIS A 90 16.48 1.04 -16.29
C HIS A 90 16.82 -0.15 -15.38
N PRO A 91 16.25 -0.22 -14.16
CA PRO A 91 16.60 -1.26 -13.18
C PRO A 91 16.10 -2.67 -13.57
N TYR A 92 15.10 -2.76 -14.45
CA TYR A 92 14.51 -4.04 -14.90
C TYR A 92 14.67 -4.31 -16.40
N LEU A 93 15.02 -3.29 -17.20
CA LEU A 93 15.22 -3.43 -18.63
C LEU A 93 16.73 -3.33 -18.88
N GLY A 94 17.39 -4.48 -18.99
CA GLY A 94 18.84 -4.56 -19.22
C GLY A 94 19.28 -3.88 -20.53
N ASN A 95 20.59 -3.73 -20.70
CA ASN A 95 21.14 -3.04 -21.86
C ASN A 95 21.14 -3.96 -23.08
N LYS A 96 20.72 -3.44 -24.25
CA LYS A 96 20.93 -4.14 -25.52
C LYS A 96 22.40 -3.99 -25.94
N VAL A 97 23.04 -5.11 -26.24
CA VAL A 97 24.39 -5.19 -26.79
C VAL A 97 24.28 -5.90 -28.12
N ASP A 98 24.65 -5.22 -29.20
CA ASP A 98 24.74 -5.82 -30.53
C ASP A 98 26.17 -6.34 -30.74
N PHE A 99 26.33 -7.65 -30.86
CA PHE A 99 27.61 -8.31 -31.14
C PHE A 99 27.64 -8.77 -32.60
N SER A 100 28.57 -8.24 -33.38
CA SER A 100 28.90 -8.73 -34.72
C SER A 100 30.26 -9.40 -34.67
N GLY A 101 30.28 -10.73 -34.83
CA GLY A 101 31.47 -11.54 -35.03
C GLY A 101 31.58 -12.00 -36.48
#